data_AF-A0A971U2Z5-F1
#
_entry.id   AF-A0A971U2Z5-F1
#
_cell.length_a   1.000
_cell.length_b   1.000
_cell.length_c   1.000
_cell.angle_alpha   90.00
_cell.angle_beta   90.00
_cell.angle_gamma   90.00
#
_symmetry.space_group_name_H-M   'P 1'
#
loop_
_entity.id
_entity.type
_entity.pdbx_description
1 polymer ?
#
loop_
_entity_poly.entity_id
_entity_poly.type
_entity_poly.pdbx_seq_one_letter_code
_entity_poly.pdbx_strand_id
1 'polypeptide(L)'
;PQELADILSDPEITKVGAAITDDIRGLQHYREFEPQRFIDLQDFVEQYGILEKSVRKLAGIILGKRISKAQQLSNWEAQTLTQAQKLYAATDAWICVKMYKKLLASPKAPIKENEV
;
A
#
# COMPACT_ATOMS: atom_id res chain seq x y z
N PRO A 1 7.39 6.07 18.48
CA PRO A 1 7.96 7.43 18.73
C PRO A 1 6.93 8.51 18.39
N GLN A 2 7.00 9.72 18.98
CA GLN A 2 6.02 10.78 18.73
C GLN A 2 6.13 11.25 17.28
N GLU A 3 7.35 11.36 16.81
CA GLU A 3 7.72 11.84 15.49
C GLU A 3 7.08 11.00 14.38
N LEU A 4 6.94 9.69 14.60
CA LEU A 4 6.22 8.82 13.67
C LEU A 4 4.70 9.01 13.76
N ALA A 5 4.14 9.17 14.96
CA ALA A 5 2.72 9.45 15.11
C ALA A 5 2.35 10.78 14.44
N ASP A 6 3.18 11.81 14.58
CA ASP A 6 2.99 13.11 13.94
C ASP A 6 2.92 12.97 12.41
N ILE A 7 3.83 12.21 11.79
CA ILE A 7 3.80 11.93 10.34
C ILE A 7 2.55 11.15 9.93
N LEU A 8 2.15 10.16 10.73
CA LEU A 8 0.97 9.33 10.46
C LEU A 8 -0.34 10.13 10.63
N SER A 9 -0.34 11.16 11.47
CA SER A 9 -1.44 12.10 11.68
C SER A 9 -1.37 13.38 10.85
N ASP A 10 -0.32 13.59 10.06
CA ASP A 10 -0.20 14.77 9.22
C ASP A 10 -1.14 14.68 8.00
N PRO A 11 -2.11 15.61 7.84
CA PRO A 11 -2.98 15.64 6.68
C PRO A 11 -2.27 16.08 5.41
N GLU A 12 -1.10 16.70 5.45
CA GLU A 12 -0.37 17.09 4.24
C GLU A 12 0.49 15.95 3.67
N ILE A 13 0.63 14.86 4.43
CA ILE A 13 1.35 13.66 4.02
C ILE A 13 0.37 12.55 3.66
N THR A 14 0.31 12.19 2.38
CA THR A 14 -0.44 11.03 1.91
C THR A 14 0.33 9.74 2.17
N LYS A 15 -0.30 8.81 2.91
CA LYS A 15 0.23 7.48 3.20
C LYS A 15 -0.44 6.46 2.29
N VAL A 16 0.35 5.68 1.55
CA VAL A 16 -0.16 4.75 0.54
C VAL A 16 0.39 3.35 0.80
N GLY A 17 -0.47 2.35 0.67
CA GLY A 17 -0.15 0.93 0.88
C GLY A 17 -1.33 0.07 0.45
N ALA A 18 -1.36 -1.20 0.85
CA ALA A 18 -2.39 -2.15 0.45
C ALA A 18 -2.83 -2.98 1.66
N ALA A 19 -4.13 -3.07 1.92
CA ALA A 19 -4.68 -3.64 3.16
C ALA A 19 -4.22 -2.89 4.43
N ILE A 20 -4.12 -1.57 4.34
CA ILE A 20 -3.54 -0.68 5.37
C ILE A 20 -4.34 -0.68 6.68
N THR A 21 -5.62 -1.01 6.62
CA THR A 21 -6.52 -0.89 7.78
C THR A 21 -6.01 -1.68 8.98
N ASP A 22 -5.49 -2.89 8.77
CA ASP A 22 -4.95 -3.70 9.86
C ASP A 22 -3.58 -3.20 10.33
N ASP A 23 -2.76 -2.63 9.44
CA ASP A 23 -1.50 -1.97 9.81
C ASP A 23 -1.77 -0.77 10.74
N ILE A 24 -2.78 0.06 10.44
CA ILE A 24 -3.17 1.19 11.29
C ILE A 24 -3.56 0.71 12.68
N ARG A 25 -4.44 -0.30 12.77
CA ARG A 25 -4.87 -0.87 14.06
C ARG A 25 -3.69 -1.42 14.85
N GLY A 26 -2.78 -2.13 14.16
CA GLY A 26 -1.57 -2.68 14.76
C GLY A 26 -0.66 -1.58 15.30
N LEU A 27 -0.44 -0.50 14.55
CA LEU A 27 0.37 0.63 15.00
C LEU A 27 -0.28 1.38 16.18
N GLN A 28 -1.60 1.57 16.15
CA GLN A 28 -2.36 2.22 17.22
C GLN A 28 -2.30 1.46 18.55
N HIS A 29 -2.07 0.14 18.52
CA HIS A 29 -1.82 -0.64 19.73
C HIS A 29 -0.52 -0.22 20.45
N TYR A 30 0.51 0.19 19.71
CA TYR A 30 1.79 0.62 20.29
C TYR A 30 1.83 2.10 20.64
N ARG A 31 1.11 2.94 19.87
CA ARG A 31 1.00 4.37 20.13
C ARG A 31 -0.27 4.91 19.51
N GLU A 32 -1.06 5.62 20.29
CA GLU A 32 -2.25 6.29 19.80
C GLU A 32 -1.89 7.43 18.83
N PHE A 33 -2.62 7.50 17.71
CA PHE A 33 -2.55 8.58 16.72
C PHE A 33 -3.86 8.59 15.92
N GLU A 34 -4.23 9.76 15.40
CA GLU A 34 -5.37 9.89 14.50
C GLU A 34 -4.91 9.66 13.06
N PRO A 35 -5.36 8.62 12.34
CA PRO A 35 -4.86 8.34 10.99
C PRO A 35 -5.38 9.39 10.00
N GLN A 36 -4.46 10.11 9.33
CA GLN A 36 -4.81 11.13 8.35
C GLN A 36 -4.27 10.78 6.95
N ARG A 37 -5.05 11.04 5.89
CA ARG A 37 -4.69 10.81 4.47
C ARG A 37 -4.04 9.45 4.15
N PHE A 38 -4.57 8.37 4.72
CA PHE A 38 -4.26 7.02 4.27
C PHE A 38 -5.07 6.66 3.02
N ILE A 39 -4.40 6.03 2.05
CA ILE A 39 -5.01 5.51 0.83
C ILE A 39 -4.69 4.03 0.76
N ASP A 40 -5.73 3.21 0.87
CA ASP A 40 -5.64 1.80 0.55
C ASP A 40 -5.71 1.62 -0.97
N LEU A 41 -4.61 1.14 -1.56
CA LEU A 41 -4.54 0.87 -2.98
C LEU A 41 -5.53 -0.18 -3.44
N GLN A 42 -5.87 -1.14 -2.58
CA GLN A 42 -6.78 -2.21 -2.93
C GLN A 42 -8.15 -1.65 -3.31
N ASP A 43 -8.61 -0.62 -2.63
CA ASP A 43 -9.89 0.05 -2.91
C ASP A 43 -9.72 1.15 -3.95
N PHE A 44 -8.61 1.88 -3.88
CA PHE A 44 -8.31 2.96 -4.82
C PHE A 44 -8.25 2.47 -6.28
N VAL A 45 -7.84 1.23 -6.55
CA VAL A 45 -7.73 0.71 -7.92
C VAL A 45 -9.08 0.40 -8.57
N GLU A 46 -10.17 0.30 -7.81
CA GLU A 46 -11.50 -0.03 -8.34
C GLU A 46 -12.03 1.07 -9.27
N GLN A 47 -11.73 2.34 -8.99
CA GLN A 47 -12.08 3.47 -9.86
C GLN A 47 -11.35 3.44 -11.23
N TYR A 48 -10.36 2.55 -11.38
CA TYR A 48 -9.65 2.27 -12.63
C TYR A 48 -10.12 0.94 -13.27
N GLY A 49 -11.20 0.34 -12.76
CA GLY A 49 -11.75 -0.92 -13.26
C GLY A 49 -10.92 -2.16 -12.89
N ILE A 50 -10.01 -2.05 -11.91
CA ILE A 50 -9.17 -3.16 -11.48
C ILE A 50 -9.76 -3.78 -10.22
N LEU A 51 -10.15 -5.06 -10.31
CA LEU A 51 -10.74 -5.81 -9.20
C LEU A 51 -9.72 -6.62 -8.38
N GLU A 52 -8.48 -6.73 -8.87
CA GLU A 52 -7.43 -7.48 -8.19
C GLU A 52 -6.89 -6.72 -6.97
N LYS A 53 -6.74 -7.43 -5.85
CA LYS A 53 -6.33 -6.81 -4.57
C LYS A 53 -4.87 -7.12 -4.20
N SER A 54 -4.26 -8.15 -4.81
CA SER A 54 -2.88 -8.55 -4.52
C SER A 54 -1.86 -7.56 -5.08
N VAL A 55 -0.98 -6.99 -4.24
CA VAL A 55 0.11 -6.06 -4.64
C VAL A 55 0.90 -6.57 -5.84
N ARG A 56 1.25 -7.87 -5.86
CA ARG A 56 1.96 -8.48 -6.99
C ARG A 56 1.17 -8.41 -8.31
N LYS A 57 -0.14 -8.65 -8.26
CA LYS A 57 -0.99 -8.62 -9.45
C LYS A 57 -1.22 -7.18 -9.89
N LEU A 58 -1.48 -6.29 -8.94
CA LEU A 58 -1.56 -4.85 -9.17
C LEU A 58 -0.30 -4.30 -9.85
N ALA A 59 0.89 -4.66 -9.37
CA ALA A 59 2.14 -4.24 -10.00
C ALA A 59 2.30 -4.76 -11.43
N GLY A 60 1.79 -5.97 -11.70
CA GLY A 60 1.74 -6.53 -13.04
C GLY A 60 0.81 -5.75 -13.96
N ILE A 61 -0.39 -5.40 -13.48
CA ILE A 61 -1.42 -4.69 -14.25
C ILE A 61 -1.00 -3.23 -14.50
N ILE A 62 -0.58 -2.52 -13.45
CA ILE A 62 -0.37 -1.07 -13.47
C ILE A 62 1.00 -0.69 -14.03
N LEU A 63 2.04 -1.48 -13.70
CA LEU A 63 3.44 -1.14 -14.02
C LEU A 63 4.08 -2.14 -14.99
N GLY A 64 3.41 -3.26 -15.32
CA GLY A 64 4.02 -4.33 -16.12
C GLY A 64 5.19 -5.02 -15.41
N LYS A 65 5.25 -4.95 -14.07
CA LYS A 65 6.38 -5.49 -13.27
C LYS A 65 5.97 -6.74 -12.50
N ARG A 66 6.90 -7.70 -12.42
CA ARG A 66 6.77 -8.89 -11.58
C ARG A 66 7.49 -8.67 -10.26
N ILE A 67 6.84 -9.07 -9.16
CA ILE A 67 7.38 -8.96 -7.80
C ILE A 67 7.45 -10.37 -7.18
N SER A 68 8.54 -10.64 -6.47
CA SER A 68 8.74 -11.90 -5.74
C SER A 68 7.93 -11.91 -4.44
N LYS A 69 7.39 -13.08 -4.07
CA LYS A 69 6.73 -13.32 -2.78
C LYS A 69 7.59 -14.17 -1.82
N ALA A 70 8.84 -14.43 -2.17
CA ALA A 70 9.67 -15.44 -1.50
C ALA A 70 9.89 -15.19 -0.01
N GLN A 71 9.78 -13.95 0.46
CA GLN A 71 10.02 -13.59 1.87
C GLN A 71 8.74 -13.37 2.68
N GLN A 72 7.56 -13.53 2.06
CA GLN A 72 6.27 -13.27 2.73
C GLN A 72 6.11 -14.10 4.01
N LEU A 73 6.44 -15.39 3.95
CA LEU A 73 6.33 -16.35 5.06
C LEU A 73 7.71 -16.69 5.67
N SER A 74 8.66 -15.74 5.62
CA SER A 74 9.98 -15.90 6.26
C SER A 74 9.90 -15.65 7.78
N ASN A 75 10.96 -15.97 8.52
CA ASN A 75 11.05 -15.64 9.93
C ASN A 75 11.28 -14.12 10.12
N TRP A 76 10.19 -13.36 10.28
CA TRP A 76 10.21 -11.91 10.50
C TRP A 76 10.57 -11.51 11.94
N GLU A 77 10.57 -12.47 12.87
CA GLU A 77 10.97 -12.25 14.27
C GLU A 77 12.49 -12.43 14.48
N ALA A 78 13.23 -12.76 13.41
CA ALA A 78 14.67 -12.90 13.47
C ALA A 78 15.34 -11.58 13.93
N GLN A 79 16.25 -11.68 14.91
CA GLN A 79 16.99 -10.53 15.46
C GLN A 79 17.72 -9.72 14.38
N THR A 80 18.21 -10.40 13.34
CA THR A 80 18.80 -9.75 12.16
C THR A 80 18.10 -10.24 10.90
N LEU A 81 17.46 -9.30 10.20
CA LEU A 81 16.84 -9.59 8.90
C LEU A 81 17.90 -9.76 7.81
N THR A 82 17.67 -10.74 6.94
CA THR A 82 18.50 -10.97 5.74
C THR A 82 18.32 -9.83 4.73
N GLN A 83 19.28 -9.68 3.81
CA GLN A 83 19.16 -8.70 2.73
C GLN A 83 17.93 -8.94 1.86
N ALA A 84 17.54 -10.20 1.63
CA ALA A 84 16.36 -10.55 0.86
C ALA A 84 15.07 -10.08 1.55
N GLN A 85 14.95 -10.26 2.87
CA GLN A 85 13.80 -9.78 3.66
C GLN A 85 13.69 -8.26 3.63
N LYS A 86 14.82 -7.56 3.87
CA LYS A 86 14.87 -6.10 3.80
C LYS A 86 14.44 -5.58 2.42
N LEU A 87 14.95 -6.18 1.35
CA LEU A 87 14.59 -5.82 -0.01
C LEU A 87 13.12 -6.08 -0.30
N TYR A 88 12.56 -7.21 0.17
CA TYR A 88 11.14 -7.51 0.04
C TYR A 88 10.27 -6.44 0.72
N ALA A 89 10.52 -6.15 2.01
CA ALA A 89 9.76 -5.15 2.76
C ALA A 89 9.85 -3.75 2.12
N ALA A 90 11.06 -3.34 1.71
CA ALA A 90 11.26 -2.07 1.01
C ALA A 90 10.53 -2.03 -0.35
N THR A 91 10.52 -3.14 -1.09
CA THR A 91 9.82 -3.23 -2.38
C THR A 91 8.32 -3.08 -2.21
N ASP A 92 7.74 -3.72 -1.18
CA ASP A 92 6.30 -3.71 -0.93
C ASP A 92 5.78 -2.29 -0.63
N ALA A 93 6.51 -1.53 0.19
CA ALA A 93 6.19 -0.11 0.45
C ALA A 93 6.45 0.78 -0.79
N TRP A 94 7.60 0.63 -1.44
CA TRP A 94 7.99 1.49 -2.57
C TRP A 94 7.07 1.32 -3.79
N ILE A 95 6.69 0.09 -4.11
CA ILE A 95 5.87 -0.18 -5.29
C ILE A 95 4.46 0.40 -5.13
N CYS A 96 3.91 0.42 -3.91
CA CYS A 96 2.60 1.02 -3.63
C CYS A 96 2.59 2.51 -4.06
N VAL A 97 3.59 3.27 -3.63
CA VAL A 97 3.74 4.68 -4.04
C VAL A 97 3.88 4.83 -5.55
N LYS A 98 4.62 3.94 -6.22
CA LYS A 98 4.79 3.97 -7.68
C LYS A 98 3.49 3.68 -8.43
N MET A 99 2.73 2.69 -7.98
CA MET A 99 1.42 2.35 -8.55
C MET A 99 0.45 3.52 -8.39
N TYR A 100 0.34 4.09 -7.19
CA TYR A 100 -0.51 5.25 -6.93
C TYR A 100 -0.20 6.44 -7.85
N LYS A 101 1.08 6.80 -7.97
CA LYS A 101 1.51 7.89 -8.87
C LYS A 101 1.18 7.60 -10.34
N LYS A 102 1.33 6.35 -10.78
CA LYS A 102 0.98 5.96 -12.16
C LYS A 102 -0.52 6.08 -12.40
N LEU A 103 -1.34 5.64 -11.44
CA LEU A 103 -2.80 5.74 -11.51
C LEU A 103 -3.27 7.20 -11.54
N LEU A 104 -2.72 8.08 -10.70
CA LEU A 104 -3.06 9.51 -10.72
C LEU A 104 -2.78 10.18 -12.08
N ALA A 105 -1.77 9.72 -12.80
CA ALA A 105 -1.44 10.20 -14.14
C ALA A 105 -2.21 9.49 -15.27
N SER A 106 -3.14 8.60 -14.93
CA SER A 106 -3.92 7.80 -15.88
C SER A 106 -5.39 8.20 -15.84
N PRO A 107 -6.12 8.12 -16.96
CA PRO A 107 -7.56 8.32 -16.96
C PRO A 107 -8.24 7.25 -16.09
N LYS A 108 -9.30 7.66 -15.37
CA LYS A 108 -10.14 6.74 -14.62
C LYS A 108 -11.01 5.92 -15.58
N ALA A 109 -11.53 4.79 -15.12
CA ALA A 109 -12.49 4.04 -15.91
C ALA A 109 -13.72 4.92 -16.19
N PRO A 110 -14.31 4.83 -17.40
CA PRO A 110 -15.57 5.51 -17.67
C PRO A 110 -16.61 5.04 -16.65
N ILE A 111 -17.30 6.00 -16.03
CA ILE A 111 -18.41 5.71 -15.12
C ILE A 111 -19.46 4.98 -15.95
N LYS A 112 -19.80 3.74 -15.58
CA LYS A 112 -21.04 3.14 -16.07
C LYS A 112 -22.16 3.90 -15.38
N GLU A 113 -22.81 4.83 -16.09
CA GLU A 113 -24.12 5.31 -15.68
C GLU A 113 -25.01 4.07 -15.59
N ASN A 114 -25.45 3.72 -14.39
CA ASN A 114 -26.39 2.63 -14.22
C ASN A 114 -27.68 3.03 -14.95
N GLU A 115 -28.09 2.21 -15.92
CA GLU A 115 -29.43 2.24 -16.49
C GLU A 115 -30.45 2.20 -15.34
N VAL A 116 -31.34 3.21 -15.32
CA VAL A 116 -32.47 3.34 -14.39
C VAL A 116 -33.49 2.24 -14.65
#